data_AF-A0A165PWF0-F1
#
_entry.id   AF-A0A165PWF0-F1
#
_cell.length_a   1.000
_cell.length_b   1.000
_cell.length_c   1.000
_cell.angle_alpha   90.00
_cell.angle_beta   90.00
_cell.angle_gamma   90.00
#
_symmetry.space_group_name_H-M   'P 1'
#
loop_
_entity.id
_entity.type
_entity.pdbx_description
1 polymer ?
#
loop_
_entity_poly.entity_id
_entity_poly.type
_entity_poly.pdbx_seq_one_letter_code
_entity_poly.pdbx_strand_id
1 'polypeptide(L)' 'MTIPHHPVSAHVYRSVPLLSSDIPVEEEGAPDYNPRHFYPIRLGEVFQDSYEVIAELVYGGNSTVWLARNLL' A
#
# COMPACT_ATOMS: atom_id res chain seq x y z
N MET A 1 29.10 15.95 -15.42
CA MET A 1 27.76 15.42 -15.78
C MET A 1 26.92 15.44 -14.52
N THR A 2 26.07 16.44 -14.38
CA THR A 2 25.14 16.60 -13.26
C THR A 2 23.74 16.26 -13.78
N ILE A 3 23.07 15.29 -13.16
CA ILE A 3 21.66 15.00 -13.44
C ILE A 3 20.86 16.22 -12.95
N PRO A 4 20.00 16.83 -13.78
CA PRO A 4 19.13 17.90 -13.31
C PRO A 4 18.18 17.31 -12.26
N HIS A 5 18.35 17.74 -11.01
CA HIS A 5 17.37 17.50 -9.96
C HIS A 5 16.13 18.32 -10.30
N HIS A 6 15.14 17.67 -10.93
CA HIS A 6 13.81 18.23 -10.98
C HIS A 6 13.26 18.23 -9.54
N PRO A 7 12.77 19.36 -9.02
CA PRO A 7 12.07 19.33 -7.74
C PRO A 7 10.89 18.38 -7.91
N VAL A 8 10.87 17.30 -7.14
CA VAL A 8 9.69 16.44 -7.03
C VAL A 8 8.53 17.36 -6.67
N SER A 9 7.62 17.54 -7.62
CA SER A 9 6.57 18.55 -7.53
C SER A 9 5.71 18.27 -6.30
N ALA A 10 5.80 19.15 -5.30
CA ALA A 10 4.99 19.11 -4.09
C ALA A 10 3.46 19.19 -4.37
N HIS A 11 3.07 19.45 -5.62
CA HIS A 11 1.67 19.45 -6.05
C HIS A 11 1.08 18.05 -6.23
N VAL A 12 1.91 17.01 -6.38
CA VAL A 12 1.41 15.62 -6.53
C VAL A 12 0.79 15.10 -5.23
N TYR A 13 1.24 15.57 -4.07
CA TYR A 13 0.69 15.18 -2.77
C TYR A 13 -0.62 15.88 -2.39
N ARG A 14 -1.10 16.87 -3.16
CA ARG A 14 -2.18 17.77 -2.70
C ARG A 14 -3.61 17.26 -2.91
N SER A 15 -3.79 16.10 -3.52
CA SER A 15 -5.09 15.43 -3.60
C SER A 15 -4.92 14.01 -4.13
N VAL A 16 -4.45 13.08 -3.29
CA VAL A 16 -4.78 11.67 -3.54
C VAL A 16 -6.29 11.57 -3.32
N PRO A 17 -7.10 11.22 -4.33
CA PRO A 17 -8.53 11.04 -4.13
C PRO A 17 -8.74 10.00 -3.04
N LEU A 18 -9.55 10.30 -2.03
CA LEU A 18 -9.98 9.28 -1.09
C LEU A 18 -10.79 8.25 -1.89
N LEU A 19 -10.24 7.05 -2.05
CA LEU A 19 -10.95 5.94 -2.68
C LEU A 19 -12.11 5.54 -1.75
N SER A 20 -13.31 5.40 -2.32
CA SER A 20 -14.42 4.81 -1.56
C SER A 20 -14.06 3.36 -1.26
N SER A 21 -14.36 2.92 -0.03
CA SER A 21 -14.24 1.50 0.36
C SER A 21 -15.17 0.57 -0.42
N ASP A 22 -16.14 1.12 -1.16
CA ASP A 22 -17.05 0.36 -2.01
C ASP A 22 -16.45 -0.02 -3.36
N ILE A 23 -15.30 0.55 -3.72
CA ILE A 23 -14.61 0.26 -4.97
C ILE A 23 -13.53 -0.78 -4.68
N PRO A 24 -13.62 -1.99 -5.27
CA PRO A 24 -12.61 -3.00 -5.10
C PRO A 24 -11.25 -2.51 -5.60
N VAL A 25 -10.20 -2.81 -4.85
CA VAL A 25 -8.83 -2.63 -5.37
C VAL A 25 -8.53 -3.65 -6.46
N GLU A 26 -7.47 -3.44 -7.24
CA GLU A 26 -7.16 -4.28 -8.41
C GLU A 26 -7.09 -5.78 -8.07
N GLU A 27 -6.50 -6.12 -6.91
CA GLU A 27 -6.45 -7.49 -6.37
C GLU A 27 -7.84 -8.10 -6.15
N GLU A 28 -8.76 -7.35 -5.58
CA GLU A 28 -10.11 -7.80 -5.23
C GLU A 28 -10.98 -8.07 -6.48
N GLY A 29 -10.55 -7.59 -7.64
CA GLY A 29 -11.15 -7.89 -8.93
C GLY A 29 -10.73 -9.23 -9.55
N ALA A 30 -9.75 -9.93 -8.98
CA ALA A 30 -9.26 -11.19 -9.55
C ALA A 30 -10.31 -12.31 -9.42
N PRO A 31 -10.50 -13.18 -10.44
CA PRO A 31 -11.53 -14.23 -10.42
C PRO A 31 -11.38 -15.26 -9.29
N ASP A 32 -10.15 -15.46 -8.83
CA ASP A 32 -9.76 -16.38 -7.77
C ASP A 32 -9.52 -15.69 -6.42
N TYR A 33 -9.78 -14.38 -6.34
CA TYR A 33 -9.67 -13.65 -5.08
C TYR A 33 -10.69 -14.17 -4.05
N ASN A 34 -10.18 -14.50 -2.87
CA ASN A 34 -11.00 -14.79 -1.71
C ASN A 34 -10.40 -14.09 -0.49
N PRO A 35 -11.06 -13.09 0.10
CA PRO A 35 -10.51 -12.32 1.22
C PRO A 35 -10.24 -13.20 2.45
N ARG A 36 -10.86 -14.38 2.56
CA ARG A 36 -10.62 -15.34 3.65
C ARG A 36 -9.26 -16.03 3.57
N HIS A 37 -8.58 -15.96 2.43
CA HIS A 37 -7.24 -16.54 2.26
C HIS A 37 -6.14 -15.58 2.71
N PHE A 38 -6.47 -14.30 2.91
CA PHE A 38 -5.52 -13.25 3.24
C PHE A 38 -5.77 -12.69 4.65
N TYR A 39 -4.73 -12.13 5.24
CA TYR A 39 -4.87 -11.38 6.48
C TYR A 39 -5.30 -9.94 6.15
N PRO A 40 -6.36 -9.39 6.78
CA PRO A 40 -6.92 -8.08 6.44
C PRO A 40 -6.09 -6.93 7.02
N ILE A 41 -4.92 -6.69 6.45
CA ILE A 41 -3.96 -5.65 6.87
C ILE A 41 -4.60 -4.26 6.80
N ARG A 42 -4.36 -3.42 7.82
CA ARG A 42 -4.75 -2.00 7.82
C ARG A 42 -3.53 -1.09 7.76
N LEU A 43 -3.64 0.02 7.03
CA LEU A 43 -2.62 1.08 7.11
C LEU A 43 -2.51 1.59 8.56
N GLY A 44 -1.27 1.72 9.05
CA GLY A 44 -0.96 2.06 10.44
C GLY A 44 -1.00 0.87 11.42
N GLU A 45 -1.35 -0.35 10.97
CA GLU A 45 -1.24 -1.54 11.79
C GLU A 45 0.23 -1.82 12.16
N VAL A 46 0.47 -2.20 13.42
CA VAL A 46 1.81 -2.47 13.94
C VAL A 46 1.97 -3.97 14.17
N PHE A 47 2.89 -4.58 13.42
CA PHE A 47 3.28 -5.97 13.60
C PHE A 47 4.45 -6.08 14.56
N GLN A 48 4.36 -7.04 15.49
CA GLN A 48 5.41 -7.36 16.47
C GLN A 48 5.93 -6.11 17.22
N ASP A 49 5.03 -5.16 17.51
CA ASP A 49 5.32 -3.90 18.21
C ASP A 49 6.40 -3.01 17.56
N SER A 50 6.80 -3.29 16.31
CA SER A 50 8.00 -2.70 15.71
C SER A 50 7.91 -2.41 14.22
N TYR A 51 6.88 -2.90 13.52
CA TYR A 51 6.73 -2.67 12.07
C TYR A 51 5.35 -2.08 11.76
N GLU A 52 5.30 -0.78 11.50
CA GLU A 52 4.07 -0.08 11.12
C GLU A 52 3.87 -0.11 9.61
N VAL A 53 2.71 -0.59 9.16
CA VAL A 53 2.35 -0.65 7.74
C VAL A 53 2.08 0.75 7.18
N ILE A 54 2.74 1.10 6.07
CA ILE A 54 2.66 2.42 5.44
C ILE A 54 1.96 2.38 4.09
N ALA A 55 2.20 1.35 3.29
CA ALA A 55 1.61 1.22 1.96
C ALA A 55 1.66 -0.23 1.48
N GLU A 56 0.74 -0.60 0.60
CA GLU A 56 0.84 -1.82 -0.20
C GLU A 56 1.82 -1.59 -1.36
N LEU A 57 2.64 -2.59 -1.68
CA LEU A 57 3.61 -2.52 -2.78
C LEU A 57 3.17 -3.35 -3.99
N VAL A 58 2.85 -4.62 -3.76
CA VAL A 58 2.54 -5.61 -4.81
C VAL A 58 1.62 -6.68 -4.23
N TYR A 59 0.68 -7.16 -5.03
CA TYR A 59 -0.13 -8.36 -4.76
C TYR A 59 0.14 -9.46 -5.79
N GLY A 60 -0.12 -10.71 -5.41
CA GLY A 60 -0.07 -11.88 -6.26
C GLY A 60 -1.02 -12.95 -5.74
N GLY A 61 -1.28 -14.01 -6.51
CA GLY A 61 -2.39 -14.93 -6.26
C GLY A 61 -2.52 -15.52 -4.85
N ASN A 62 -1.43 -15.60 -4.07
CA ASN A 62 -1.46 -16.07 -2.68
C ASN A 62 -0.68 -15.18 -1.70
N SER A 63 -0.27 -13.98 -2.10
CA SER A 63 0.55 -13.12 -1.22
C SER A 63 0.42 -11.65 -1.54
N THR A 64 0.40 -10.83 -0.50
CA THR A 64 0.50 -9.37 -0.57
C THR A 64 1.82 -8.92 0.06
N VAL A 65 2.49 -7.95 -0.54
CA VAL A 65 3.74 -7.36 -0.04
C VAL A 65 3.46 -5.93 0.42
N TRP A 66 3.82 -5.65 1.66
CA TRP A 66 3.57 -4.36 2.32
C TRP A 66 4.88 -3.67 2.68
N LEU A 67 4.93 -2.36 2.46
CA LEU A 67 5.96 -1.50 3.00
C LEU A 67 5.62 -1.19 4.46
N ALA A 68 6.56 -1.52 5.35
CA ALA A 68 6.49 -1.14 6.75
C ALA A 68 7.70 -0.28 7.14
N ARG A 69 7.49 0.68 8.04
CA ARG A 69 8.60 1.36 8.71
C ARG A 69 8.91 0.67 10.02
N ASN A 70 10.19 0.57 10.33
CA ASN A 70 10.62 0.10 11.65
C ASN A 70 10.42 1.22 12.69
N LEU A 71 9.90 0.87 13.86
CA LEU A 71 9.61 1.78 14.97
C LEU A 71 10.67 1.76 16.09
N LEU A 72 11.72 0.94 15.95
CA LEU A 72 12.82 0.83 16.91
C LEU A 72 13.93 1.86 16.62
#